data_AF-A0A7C3A5X9-F1
#
_entry.id   AF-A0A7C3A5X9-F1
#
_cell.length_a   1.000
_cell.length_b   1.000
_cell.length_c   1.000
_cell.angle_alpha   90.00
_cell.angle_beta   90.00
_cell.angle_gamma   90.00
#
_symmetry.space_group_name_H-M   'P 1'
#
loop_
_entity.id
_entity.type
_entity.pdbx_description
1 polymer ?
#
loop_
_entity_poly.entity_id
_entity_poly.type
_entity_poly.pdbx_seq_one_letter_code
_entity_poly.pdbx_strand_id
1 'polypeptide(L)'
;MVENRYVLYSLTAGVIAGAFSSVTTTLMLGGAIEDLMRELVHQQLLWSGVPQEKIPEIVAKAVESLKWTYWLIPLGPIINMLFLGALLGLLLDFLVKKLRRQYVASLLTGTAFVVLFQLLPLLLLEAVYGSWFTELLNKYVGMPLMIAPSVLYTALLTIFSSVKGPWTRWGEAKPKMY
;
A
#
# COMPACT_ATOMS: atom_id res chain seq x y z
N MET A 1 -16.74 -14.31 -21.56
CA MET A 1 -16.52 -13.28 -20.50
C MET A 1 -15.06 -12.85 -20.51
N VAL A 2 -14.69 -11.89 -21.36
CA VAL A 2 -13.29 -11.38 -21.47
C VAL A 2 -13.11 -10.09 -20.64
N GLU A 3 -14.22 -9.46 -20.23
CA GLU A 3 -14.28 -8.11 -19.66
C GLU A 3 -13.71 -7.93 -18.25
N ASN A 4 -13.37 -8.99 -17.52
CA ASN A 4 -12.96 -8.85 -16.11
C ASN A 4 -11.60 -9.48 -15.75
N ARG A 5 -10.83 -9.95 -16.75
CA ARG A 5 -9.53 -10.60 -16.48
C ARG A 5 -8.47 -9.63 -15.94
N TYR A 6 -8.50 -8.37 -16.38
CA TYR A 6 -7.54 -7.36 -15.95
C TYR A 6 -7.78 -6.91 -14.52
N VAL A 7 -9.04 -6.85 -14.10
CA VAL A 7 -9.41 -6.64 -12.69
C VAL A 7 -8.90 -7.79 -11.84
N LEU A 8 -9.09 -9.04 -12.29
CA LEU A 8 -8.55 -10.21 -11.59
C LEU A 8 -7.02 -10.17 -11.46
N TYR A 9 -6.29 -9.86 -12.54
CA TYR A 9 -4.83 -9.73 -12.50
C TYR A 9 -4.37 -8.65 -11.53
N SER A 10 -5.04 -7.50 -11.55
CA SER A 10 -4.75 -6.40 -10.65
C SER A 10 -5.05 -6.74 -9.19
N LEU A 11 -6.16 -7.41 -8.92
CA LEU A 11 -6.50 -7.92 -7.59
C LEU A 11 -5.45 -8.91 -7.09
N THR A 12 -5.05 -9.88 -7.90
CA THR A 12 -4.02 -10.86 -7.51
C THR A 12 -2.67 -10.19 -7.27
N ALA A 13 -2.24 -9.28 -8.15
CA ALA A 13 -1.02 -8.50 -7.95
C ALA A 13 -1.10 -7.66 -6.66
N GLY A 14 -2.26 -7.07 -6.38
CA GLY A 14 -2.56 -6.31 -5.17
C GLY A 14 -2.41 -7.18 -3.92
N VAL A 15 -3.08 -8.33 -3.86
CA VAL A 15 -3.01 -9.25 -2.72
C VAL A 15 -1.58 -9.73 -2.47
N ILE A 16 -0.82 -10.08 -3.52
CA ILE A 16 0.58 -10.51 -3.37
C ILE A 16 1.45 -9.36 -2.82
N ALA A 17 1.31 -8.15 -3.38
CA ALA A 17 2.05 -6.99 -2.91
C ALA A 17 1.65 -6.57 -1.48
N GLY A 18 0.37 -6.69 -1.13
CA GLY A 18 -0.15 -6.45 0.20
C GLY A 18 0.35 -7.48 1.22
N ALA A 19 0.44 -8.75 0.84
CA ALA A 19 1.02 -9.80 1.68
C ALA A 19 2.51 -9.55 1.90
N PHE A 20 3.25 -9.16 0.85
CA PHE A 20 4.65 -8.75 0.98
C PHE A 20 4.82 -7.53 1.92
N SER A 21 3.97 -6.51 1.75
CA SER A 21 3.96 -5.33 2.62
C SER A 21 3.61 -5.67 4.07
N SER A 22 2.67 -6.59 4.28
CA SER A 22 2.29 -7.10 5.61
C SER A 22 3.47 -7.78 6.31
N VAL A 23 4.14 -8.71 5.64
CA VAL A 23 5.29 -9.44 6.20
C VAL A 23 6.41 -8.45 6.55
N THR A 24 6.77 -7.58 5.61
CA THR A 24 7.86 -6.61 5.80
C THR A 24 7.55 -5.62 6.92
N THR A 25 6.34 -5.06 6.94
CA THR A 25 5.87 -4.15 8.01
C THR A 25 5.89 -4.85 9.38
N THR A 26 5.39 -6.08 9.46
CA THR A 26 5.34 -6.84 10.72
C THR A 26 6.75 -7.14 11.25
N LEU A 27 7.69 -7.50 10.38
CA LEU A 27 9.07 -7.78 10.77
C LEU A 27 9.80 -6.52 11.26
N MET A 28 9.55 -5.36 10.64
CA MET A 28 10.22 -4.11 10.99
C MET A 28 9.58 -3.42 12.20
N LEU A 29 8.25 -3.33 12.21
CA LEU A 29 7.51 -2.64 13.27
C LEU A 29 7.21 -3.53 14.48
N GLY A 30 7.30 -4.86 14.36
CA GLY A 30 6.94 -5.80 15.43
C GLY A 30 7.64 -5.54 16.76
N GLY A 31 8.86 -4.98 16.73
CA GLY A 31 9.59 -4.55 17.94
C GLY A 31 9.62 -3.04 18.19
N ALA A 32 9.25 -2.21 17.21
CA ALA A 32 9.46 -0.76 17.25
C ALA A 32 8.15 0.06 17.14
N ILE A 33 6.99 -0.60 17.04
CA ILE A 33 5.70 0.07 16.85
C ILE A 33 5.34 0.97 18.02
N GLU A 34 5.57 0.53 19.27
CA GLU A 34 5.27 1.37 20.43
C GLU A 34 6.14 2.63 20.45
N ASP A 35 7.41 2.52 20.07
CA ASP A 35 8.32 3.66 19.99
C ASP A 35 7.92 4.61 18.86
N LEU A 36 7.58 4.07 17.68
CA LEU A 36 7.05 4.86 16.56
C LEU A 36 5.81 5.64 16.99
N MET A 37 4.85 4.98 17.64
CA MET A 37 3.61 5.63 18.08
C MET A 37 3.86 6.68 19.16
N ARG A 38 4.78 6.41 20.10
CA ARG A 38 5.18 7.38 21.14
C ARG A 38 5.79 8.63 20.51
N GLU A 39 6.75 8.46 19.60
CA GLU A 39 7.43 9.59 18.96
C GLU A 39 6.48 10.35 18.02
N LEU A 40 5.60 9.64 17.29
CA LEU A 40 4.56 10.25 16.45
C LEU A 40 3.63 11.15 17.28
N VAL A 41 3.05 10.62 18.37
CA VAL A 41 2.13 11.39 19.22
C VAL A 41 2.87 12.53 19.91
N HIS A 42 4.10 12.31 20.37
CA HIS A 42 4.92 13.34 20.98
C HIS A 42 5.17 14.53 20.03
N GLN A 43 5.65 14.25 18.81
CA GLN A 43 5.89 15.28 17.80
C GLN A 43 4.61 16.01 17.40
N GLN A 44 3.50 15.27 17.25
CA GLN A 44 2.20 15.87 16.94
C GLN A 44 1.71 16.84 18.02
N LEU A 45 1.89 16.50 19.30
CA LEU A 45 1.52 17.36 20.43
C LEU A 45 2.41 18.60 20.53
N LEU A 46 3.72 18.45 20.31
CA LEU A 46 4.65 19.58 20.23
C LEU A 46 4.25 20.54 19.10
N TRP A 47 3.98 20.02 17.91
CA TRP A 47 3.58 20.81 16.76
C TRP A 47 2.23 21.52 17.00
N SER A 48 1.34 20.90 17.77
CA SER A 48 0.04 21.47 18.17
C SER A 48 0.15 22.50 19.31
N GLY A 49 1.35 22.78 19.83
CA GLY A 49 1.58 23.78 20.88
C GLY A 49 1.23 23.33 22.29
N VAL A 50 1.15 22.02 22.55
CA VAL A 50 0.89 21.49 23.89
C VAL A 50 2.10 21.72 24.81
N PRO A 51 1.91 22.18 26.06
CA PRO A 51 3.01 22.36 27.00
C PRO A 51 3.78 21.07 27.24
N GLN A 52 5.11 21.11 27.16
CA GLN A 52 5.99 19.93 27.23
C GLN A 52 5.76 19.08 28.49
N GLU A 53 5.43 19.73 29.61
CA GLU A 53 5.15 19.07 30.89
C GLU A 53 3.96 18.11 30.84
N LYS A 54 2.98 18.36 29.97
CA LYS A 54 1.76 17.53 29.84
C LYS A 54 1.90 16.42 28.82
N ILE A 55 2.89 16.50 27.93
CA ILE A 55 3.06 15.57 26.81
C ILE A 55 3.28 14.11 27.26
N PRO A 56 4.14 13.80 28.26
CA PRO A 56 4.40 12.41 28.63
C PRO A 56 3.15 11.64 29.07
N GLU A 57 2.29 12.28 29.85
CA GLU A 57 1.04 11.67 30.33
C GLU A 57 0.07 11.40 29.17
N ILE A 58 -0.08 12.38 28.27
CA ILE A 58 -0.97 12.26 27.11
C ILE A 58 -0.46 11.18 26.16
N VAL A 59 0.85 11.14 25.89
CA VAL A 59 1.48 10.11 25.04
C VAL A 59 1.24 8.72 25.60
N ALA A 60 1.43 8.52 26.92
CA ALA A 60 1.21 7.22 27.55
C ALA A 60 -0.23 6.72 27.37
N LYS A 61 -1.22 7.57 27.67
CA LYS A 61 -2.65 7.26 27.50
C LYS A 61 -3.02 7.00 26.03
N ALA A 62 -2.51 7.84 25.12
CA ALA A 62 -2.79 7.70 23.69
C ALA A 62 -2.24 6.37 23.14
N VAL A 63 -0.98 6.03 23.45
CA VAL A 63 -0.36 4.80 22.96
C VAL A 63 -1.05 3.57 23.53
N GLU A 64 -1.41 3.58 24.82
CA GLU A 64 -2.18 2.49 25.43
C GLU A 64 -3.54 2.30 24.74
N SER A 65 -4.24 3.40 24.44
CA SER A 65 -5.52 3.37 23.72
C SER A 65 -5.42 2.87 22.28
N LEU A 66 -4.22 2.84 21.68
CA LEU A 66 -4.00 2.38 20.31
C LEU A 66 -3.53 0.92 20.25
N LYS A 67 -3.15 0.30 21.37
CA LYS A 67 -2.69 -1.11 21.38
C LYS A 67 -3.73 -2.08 20.81
N TRP A 68 -5.02 -1.81 21.02
CA TRP A 68 -6.08 -2.67 20.47
C TRP A 68 -6.13 -2.67 18.95
N THR A 69 -5.54 -1.70 18.24
CA THR A 69 -5.49 -1.70 16.77
C THR A 69 -4.27 -2.45 16.22
N TYR A 70 -3.35 -2.92 17.06
CA TYR A 70 -2.08 -3.51 16.57
C TYR A 70 -2.29 -4.81 15.80
N TRP A 71 -3.37 -5.55 16.03
CA TRP A 71 -3.72 -6.72 15.23
C TRP A 71 -4.02 -6.37 13.76
N LEU A 72 -4.35 -5.12 13.45
CA LEU A 72 -4.53 -4.64 12.08
C LEU A 72 -3.21 -4.46 11.34
N ILE A 73 -2.06 -4.38 12.02
CA ILE A 73 -0.76 -4.18 11.36
C ILE A 73 -0.48 -5.26 10.29
N PRO A 74 -0.63 -6.56 10.57
CA PRO A 74 -0.43 -7.59 9.55
C PRO A 74 -1.57 -7.66 8.51
N LEU A 75 -2.78 -7.18 8.81
CA LEU A 75 -3.93 -7.35 7.89
C LEU A 75 -4.21 -6.12 7.04
N GLY A 76 -3.94 -4.93 7.57
CA GLY A 76 -4.18 -3.63 6.96
C GLY A 76 -3.58 -3.51 5.57
N PRO A 77 -2.29 -3.83 5.36
CA PRO A 77 -1.67 -3.76 4.04
C PRO A 77 -2.35 -4.68 3.00
N ILE A 78 -2.79 -5.87 3.40
CA ILE A 78 -3.46 -6.83 2.51
C ILE A 78 -4.83 -6.29 2.11
N ILE A 79 -5.62 -5.85 3.09
CA ILE A 79 -6.96 -5.29 2.88
C ILE A 79 -6.86 -4.05 1.99
N ASN A 80 -5.94 -3.13 2.31
CA ASN A 80 -5.73 -1.92 1.54
C ASN A 80 -5.36 -2.23 0.08
N MET A 81 -4.41 -3.14 -0.14
CA MET A 81 -3.99 -3.52 -1.49
C MET A 81 -5.04 -4.32 -2.26
N LEU A 82 -5.98 -5.00 -1.57
CA LEU A 82 -7.13 -5.62 -2.21
C LEU A 82 -8.06 -4.56 -2.81
N PHE A 83 -8.40 -3.50 -2.05
CA PHE A 83 -9.22 -2.40 -2.54
C PHE A 83 -8.52 -1.62 -3.66
N LEU A 84 -7.25 -1.28 -3.48
CA LEU A 84 -6.46 -0.59 -4.49
C LEU A 84 -6.30 -1.45 -5.75
N GLY A 85 -6.06 -2.75 -5.60
CA GLY A 85 -5.99 -3.71 -6.70
C GLY A 85 -7.29 -3.75 -7.51
N ALA A 86 -8.46 -3.68 -6.85
CA ALA A 86 -9.74 -3.62 -7.55
C ALA A 86 -9.87 -2.32 -8.37
N LEU A 87 -9.61 -1.18 -7.73
CA LEU A 87 -9.73 0.15 -8.34
C LEU A 87 -8.77 0.32 -9.54
N LEU A 88 -7.51 -0.03 -9.34
CA LEU A 88 -6.47 0.02 -10.38
C LEU A 88 -6.73 -1.01 -11.48
N GLY A 89 -7.43 -2.10 -11.18
CA GLY A 89 -7.89 -3.07 -12.15
C GLY A 89 -8.89 -2.50 -13.14
N LEU A 90 -9.81 -1.65 -12.67
CA LEU A 90 -10.75 -0.92 -13.53
C LEU A 90 -10.00 0.08 -14.43
N LEU A 91 -9.02 0.79 -13.86
CA LEU A 91 -8.15 1.69 -14.63
C LEU A 91 -7.37 0.91 -15.69
N LEU A 92 -6.81 -0.26 -15.34
CA LEU A 92 -6.07 -1.10 -16.28
C LEU A 92 -6.97 -1.57 -17.43
N ASP A 93 -8.17 -2.08 -17.13
CA ASP A 93 -9.11 -2.53 -18.16
C ASP A 93 -9.44 -1.39 -19.15
N PHE A 94 -9.74 -0.19 -18.62
CA PHE A 94 -9.96 0.99 -19.43
C PHE A 94 -8.75 1.33 -20.32
N LEU A 95 -7.55 1.37 -19.75
CA LEU A 95 -6.33 1.72 -20.48
C LEU A 95 -5.97 0.67 -21.54
N VAL A 96 -6.17 -0.62 -21.26
CA VAL A 96 -5.94 -1.69 -22.24
C VAL A 96 -6.89 -1.55 -23.42
N LYS A 97 -8.19 -1.30 -23.16
CA LYS A 97 -9.20 -1.08 -24.21
C LYS A 97 -8.87 0.15 -25.06
N LYS A 98 -8.40 1.23 -24.43
CA LYS A 98 -8.07 2.50 -25.10
C LYS A 98 -6.76 2.45 -25.90
N LEU A 99 -5.69 1.91 -25.33
CA LEU A 99 -4.34 1.95 -25.91
C LEU A 99 -4.02 0.73 -26.77
N ARG A 100 -4.75 -0.38 -26.60
CA ARG A 100 -4.50 -1.67 -27.25
C ARG A 100 -3.09 -2.24 -27.03
N ARG A 101 -2.36 -1.72 -26.03
CA ARG A 101 -1.01 -2.15 -25.65
C ARG A 101 -1.00 -2.48 -24.15
N GLN A 102 -1.01 -3.77 -23.85
CA GLN A 102 -1.14 -4.28 -22.47
C GLN A 102 0.00 -3.82 -21.57
N TYR A 103 1.24 -3.94 -22.03
CA TYR A 103 2.42 -3.49 -21.29
C TYR A 103 2.37 -2.01 -20.93
N VAL A 104 2.03 -1.15 -21.89
CA VAL A 104 1.95 0.31 -21.67
C VAL A 104 0.82 0.64 -20.69
N ALA A 105 -0.34 -0.02 -20.81
CA ALA A 105 -1.45 0.17 -19.88
C ALA A 105 -1.05 -0.22 -18.44
N SER A 106 -0.36 -1.35 -18.27
CA SER A 106 0.10 -1.82 -16.95
C SER A 106 1.13 -0.91 -16.31
N LEU A 107 2.08 -0.41 -17.10
CA LEU A 107 3.04 0.59 -16.61
C LEU A 107 2.33 1.87 -16.17
N LEU A 108 1.41 2.40 -16.98
CA LEU A 108 0.65 3.60 -16.63
C LEU A 108 -0.20 3.40 -15.37
N THR A 109 -0.84 2.24 -15.22
CA THR A 109 -1.57 1.90 -13.99
C THR A 109 -0.65 1.84 -12.77
N GLY A 110 0.52 1.22 -12.89
CA GLY A 110 1.53 1.17 -11.82
C GLY A 110 2.08 2.56 -11.47
N THR A 111 2.34 3.40 -12.48
CA THR A 111 2.74 4.80 -12.26
C THR A 111 1.64 5.59 -11.57
N ALA A 112 0.38 5.44 -11.99
CA ALA A 112 -0.76 6.07 -11.33
C ALA A 112 -0.87 5.63 -9.86
N PHE A 113 -0.63 4.36 -9.57
CA PHE A 113 -0.58 3.86 -8.21
C PHE A 113 0.47 4.59 -7.37
N VAL A 114 1.72 4.60 -7.82
CA VAL A 114 2.84 5.25 -7.12
C VAL A 114 2.59 6.75 -6.94
N VAL A 115 2.14 7.44 -7.98
CA VAL A 115 1.96 8.89 -7.92
C VAL A 115 0.78 9.25 -7.00
N LEU A 116 -0.40 8.66 -7.22
CA LEU A 116 -1.63 9.10 -6.56
C LEU A 116 -1.76 8.58 -5.12
N PHE A 117 -1.29 7.37 -4.85
CA PHE A 117 -1.52 6.71 -3.56
C PHE A 117 -0.27 6.60 -2.69
N GLN A 118 0.89 7.06 -3.18
CA GLN A 118 2.12 7.03 -2.40
C GLN A 118 2.84 8.38 -2.39
N LEU A 119 3.28 8.89 -3.54
CA LEU A 119 4.05 10.14 -3.58
C LEU A 119 3.20 11.36 -3.24
N LEU A 120 2.01 11.49 -3.83
CA LEU A 120 1.15 12.64 -3.57
C LEU A 120 0.72 12.74 -2.09
N PRO A 121 0.26 11.67 -1.43
CA PRO A 121 -0.03 11.70 0.00
C PRO A 121 1.19 12.09 0.85
N LEU A 122 2.38 11.56 0.54
CA LEU A 122 3.61 11.91 1.26
C LEU A 122 3.96 13.40 1.11
N LEU A 123 3.90 13.92 -0.11
CA LEU A 123 4.16 15.34 -0.39
C LEU A 123 3.15 16.25 0.31
N LEU A 124 1.86 15.86 0.34
CA LEU A 124 0.84 16.62 1.06
C LEU A 124 1.06 16.61 2.57
N LEU A 125 1.45 15.46 3.14
CA LEU A 125 1.76 15.36 4.56
C LEU A 125 3.00 16.16 4.93
N GLU A 126 4.04 16.13 4.09
CA GLU A 126 5.23 16.96 4.29
C GLU A 126 4.91 18.46 4.17
N ALA A 127 4.03 18.86 3.25
CA ALA A 127 3.59 20.25 3.13
C ALA A 127 2.79 20.75 4.35
N VAL A 128 2.02 19.86 4.99
CA VAL A 128 1.16 20.20 6.14
C VAL A 128 1.93 20.12 7.46
N TYR A 129 2.68 19.04 7.67
CA TYR A 129 3.32 18.74 8.94
C TYR A 129 4.82 19.12 8.95
N GLY A 130 5.46 19.23 7.80
CA GLY A 130 6.91 19.44 7.68
C GLY A 130 7.68 18.12 7.53
N SER A 131 9.01 18.23 7.39
CA SER A 131 9.89 17.07 7.11
C SER A 131 9.97 16.05 8.25
N TRP A 132 9.64 16.44 9.49
CA TRP A 132 9.70 15.55 10.65
C TRP A 132 8.85 14.28 10.46
N PHE A 133 7.71 14.39 9.75
CA PHE A 133 6.83 13.24 9.51
C PHE A 133 7.49 12.23 8.57
N THR A 134 8.08 12.70 7.47
CA THR A 134 8.81 11.85 6.52
C THR A 134 10.10 11.29 7.11
N GLU A 135 10.79 12.06 7.95
CA GLU A 135 11.98 11.61 8.69
C GLU A 135 11.64 10.49 9.68
N LEU A 136 10.53 10.64 10.41
CA LEU A 136 10.02 9.62 11.33
C LEU A 136 9.68 8.32 10.60
N LEU A 137 8.95 8.40 9.48
CA LEU A 137 8.65 7.22 8.67
C LEU A 137 9.91 6.57 8.11
N ASN A 138 10.88 7.36 7.65
CA ASN A 138 12.15 6.82 7.18
C ASN A 138 12.97 6.15 8.30
N LYS A 139 12.93 6.69 9.52
CA LYS A 139 13.62 6.13 10.70
C LYS A 139 13.08 4.75 11.08
N TYR A 140 11.76 4.55 11.06
CA TYR A 140 11.13 3.32 11.56
C TYR A 140 10.78 2.30 10.46
N VAL A 141 10.47 2.75 9.25
CA VAL A 141 10.05 1.88 8.13
C VAL A 141 11.12 1.85 7.04
N GLY A 142 11.75 2.99 6.75
CA GLY A 142 12.69 3.15 5.64
C GLY A 142 11.99 3.40 4.31
N MET A 143 12.36 4.49 3.63
CA MET A 143 11.76 4.89 2.35
C MET A 143 11.79 3.79 1.26
N PRO A 144 12.85 2.98 1.10
CA PRO A 144 12.85 1.89 0.12
C PRO A 144 11.75 0.85 0.39
N LEU A 145 11.52 0.51 1.65
CA LEU A 145 10.50 -0.47 2.04
C LEU A 145 9.08 0.05 1.85
N MET A 146 8.88 1.37 1.97
CA MET A 146 7.59 1.99 1.64
C MET A 146 7.26 1.83 0.14
N ILE A 147 8.26 1.96 -0.74
CA ILE A 147 8.07 1.94 -2.21
C ILE A 147 8.05 0.51 -2.78
N ALA A 148 8.71 -0.44 -2.10
CA ALA A 148 8.85 -1.82 -2.58
C ALA A 148 7.51 -2.52 -2.94
N PRO A 149 6.41 -2.41 -2.15
CA PRO A 149 5.13 -2.99 -2.51
C PRO A 149 4.57 -2.45 -3.84
N SER A 150 4.77 -1.16 -4.12
CA SER A 150 4.30 -0.53 -5.35
C SER A 150 5.09 -0.97 -6.57
N VAL A 151 6.40 -1.13 -6.41
CA VAL A 151 7.28 -1.70 -7.44
C VAL A 151 6.89 -3.16 -7.72
N LEU A 152 6.72 -3.96 -6.67
CA LEU A 152 6.30 -5.36 -6.79
C LEU A 152 4.94 -5.49 -7.46
N TYR A 153 3.96 -4.70 -7.04
CA TYR A 153 2.64 -4.65 -7.67
C TYR A 153 2.75 -4.35 -9.17
N THR A 154 3.51 -3.31 -9.54
CA THR A 154 3.67 -2.90 -10.94
C THR A 154 4.36 -3.97 -11.77
N ALA A 155 5.40 -4.61 -11.23
CA ALA A 155 6.09 -5.71 -11.89
C ALA A 155 5.15 -6.90 -12.13
N LEU A 156 4.42 -7.33 -11.10
CA LEU A 156 3.44 -8.42 -11.21
C LEU A 156 2.33 -8.10 -12.20
N LEU A 157 1.77 -6.88 -12.14
CA LEU A 157 0.74 -6.42 -13.06
C LEU A 157 1.22 -6.49 -14.51
N THR A 158 2.46 -6.04 -14.75
CA THR A 158 3.10 -6.06 -16.06
C THR A 158 3.30 -7.49 -16.57
N ILE A 159 3.77 -8.40 -15.71
CA ILE A 159 3.93 -9.82 -16.04
C ILE A 159 2.58 -10.46 -16.36
N PHE A 160 1.60 -10.33 -15.47
CA PHE A 160 0.29 -10.96 -15.64
C PHE A 160 -0.46 -10.48 -16.89
N SER A 161 -0.33 -9.20 -17.20
CA SER A 161 -1.00 -8.58 -18.35
C SER A 161 -0.30 -8.86 -19.69
N SER A 162 1.02 -9.00 -19.72
CA SER A 162 1.80 -8.97 -20.97
C SER A 162 2.44 -10.31 -21.33
N VAL A 163 2.66 -11.20 -20.35
CA VAL A 163 3.32 -12.50 -20.55
C VAL A 163 2.27 -13.61 -20.48
N LYS A 164 2.29 -14.53 -21.45
CA LYS A 164 1.45 -15.74 -21.40
C LYS A 164 2.01 -16.69 -20.33
N GLY A 165 1.15 -17.10 -19.40
CA GLY A 165 1.52 -18.01 -18.30
C GLY A 165 0.30 -18.72 -17.71
N PRO A 166 0.46 -19.49 -16.62
CA PRO A 166 -0.64 -20.23 -15.99
C PRO A 166 -1.85 -19.35 -15.65
N TRP A 167 -1.60 -18.09 -15.30
CA TRP A 167 -2.63 -17.08 -14.98
C TRP A 167 -3.52 -16.70 -16.16
N THR A 168 -3.13 -16.96 -17.41
CA THR A 168 -4.00 -16.62 -18.56
C THR A 168 -5.28 -17.43 -18.57
N ARG A 169 -5.30 -18.58 -17.90
CA ARG A 169 -6.49 -19.45 -17.78
C ARG A 169 -7.36 -19.08 -16.57
N TRP A 170 -6.94 -18.13 -15.73
CA TRP A 170 -7.74 -17.70 -14.59
C TRP A 170 -9.01 -17.01 -15.08
N GLY A 171 -10.16 -17.44 -14.57
CA GLY A 171 -11.47 -16.94 -15.00
C GLY A 171 -11.99 -17.54 -16.32
N GLU A 172 -11.22 -18.40 -17.01
CA GLU A 172 -11.71 -19.18 -18.14
C GLU A 172 -12.41 -20.45 -17.64
N ALA A 173 -13.67 -20.33 -17.21
CA ALA A 173 -14.51 -21.49 -16.97
C ALA A 173 -14.89 -22.13 -18.32
N LYS A 174 -14.04 -22.99 -18.87
CA LYS A 174 -14.48 -23.92 -19.93
C LYS A 174 -15.06 -25.15 -19.25
N PRO A 175 -16.36 -25.48 -19.41
CA PRO A 175 -16.85 -26.76 -18.95
C PRO A 175 -16.07 -27.84 -19.69
N LYS A 176 -15.45 -28.75 -18.95
CA LYS A 176 -14.95 -30.01 -19.53
C LYS A 176 -16.19 -30.80 -19.91
N MET A 177 -16.57 -30.78 -21.19
CA MET A 177 -17.51 -31.78 -21.70
C MET A 177 -16.76 -33.12 -21.62
N TYR A 178 -17.20 -33.96 -20.70
CA TYR A 178 -16.81 -35.37 -20.59
C TYR A 178 -17.69 -36.20 -21.51
#